data_AF-A0A150H0B2-F1
#
_entry.id   AF-A0A150H0B2-F1
#
_cell.length_a   1.000
_cell.length_b   1.000
_cell.length_c   1.000
_cell.angle_alpha   90.00
_cell.angle_beta   90.00
_cell.angle_gamma   90.00
#
_symmetry.space_group_name_H-M   'P 1'
#
loop_
_entity.id
_entity.type
_entity.pdbx_description
1 polymer ?
#
loop_
_entity_poly.entity_id
_entity_poly.type
_entity_poly.pdbx_seq_one_letter_code
_entity_poly.pdbx_strand_id
1 'polypeptide(L)'
;MLLAKSTILSRPQVRPAASRPRSVVVRASGQPAVDLTKKVQDAVKDAEEACAKGTSQDCAVAWDTVEELSAAVSHKKDAVKADVTLSDPLEKFCQDAPDADECRVYED
;
A
#
# COMPACT_ATOMS: atom_id res chain seq x y z
N MET A 1 16.38 -61.98 -43.16
CA MET A 1 16.86 -60.65 -42.72
C MET A 1 16.01 -59.59 -43.42
N LEU A 2 15.06 -58.96 -42.72
CA LEU A 2 14.42 -57.73 -43.20
C LEU A 2 14.32 -56.76 -42.00
N LEU A 3 15.19 -55.76 -42.00
CA LEU A 3 15.21 -54.68 -41.01
C LEU A 3 14.27 -53.58 -41.49
N ALA A 4 13.15 -53.38 -40.80
CA ALA A 4 12.29 -52.21 -41.01
C ALA A 4 12.96 -50.97 -40.39
N LYS A 5 13.30 -49.99 -41.22
CA LYS A 5 13.85 -48.70 -40.77
C LYS A 5 12.70 -47.79 -40.33
N SER A 6 12.57 -47.55 -39.03
CA SER A 6 11.67 -46.52 -38.50
C SER A 6 12.20 -45.12 -38.79
N THR A 7 11.46 -44.33 -39.56
CA THR A 7 11.71 -42.90 -39.73
C THR A 7 10.97 -42.11 -38.64
N ILE A 8 11.71 -41.47 -37.74
CA ILE A 8 11.16 -40.57 -36.72
C ILE A 8 10.94 -39.20 -37.35
N LEU A 9 9.68 -38.78 -37.51
CA LEU A 9 9.33 -37.41 -37.91
C LEU A 9 9.39 -36.51 -36.68
N SER A 10 10.36 -35.59 -36.66
CA SER A 10 10.52 -34.59 -35.60
C SER A 10 9.51 -33.46 -35.78
N ARG A 11 8.66 -33.25 -34.77
CA ARG A 11 7.64 -32.18 -34.75
C ARG A 11 8.25 -30.93 -34.08
N PRO A 12 8.25 -29.75 -34.73
CA PRO A 12 8.78 -28.55 -34.11
C PRO A 12 7.83 -28.03 -33.02
N GLN A 13 8.38 -27.79 -31.82
CA GLN A 13 7.64 -27.22 -30.69
C GLN A 13 7.77 -25.69 -30.70
N VAL A 14 6.67 -24.99 -30.98
CA VAL A 14 6.61 -23.52 -30.88
C VAL A 14 6.41 -23.15 -29.41
N ARG A 15 7.31 -22.31 -28.88
CA ARG A 15 7.19 -21.77 -27.51
C ARG A 15 6.19 -20.61 -27.50
N PRO A 16 5.20 -20.59 -26.58
CA PRO A 16 4.31 -19.44 -26.45
C PRO A 16 5.09 -18.24 -25.88
N ALA A 17 4.86 -17.05 -26.43
CA ALA A 17 5.42 -15.80 -25.91
C ALA A 17 4.75 -15.46 -24.57
N ALA A 18 5.57 -15.19 -23.55
CA ALA A 18 5.09 -14.84 -22.22
C ALA A 18 4.45 -13.43 -22.23
N SER A 19 3.15 -13.35 -21.95
CA SER A 19 2.44 -12.09 -21.73
C SER A 19 2.83 -11.52 -20.35
N ARG A 20 3.47 -10.34 -20.32
CA ARG A 20 3.81 -9.67 -19.06
C ARG A 20 2.53 -9.04 -18.46
N PRO A 21 2.18 -9.31 -17.19
CA PRO A 21 1.03 -8.68 -16.56
C PRO A 21 1.27 -7.17 -16.41
N ARG A 22 0.26 -6.36 -16.78
CA ARG A 22 0.26 -4.92 -16.51
C ARG A 22 -0.03 -4.71 -15.03
N SER A 23 0.90 -4.09 -14.30
CA SER A 23 0.70 -3.65 -12.94
C SER A 23 -0.27 -2.46 -12.90
N VAL A 24 -1.41 -2.63 -12.23
CA VAL A 24 -2.36 -1.55 -11.95
C VAL A 24 -1.99 -0.94 -10.60
N VAL A 25 -1.65 0.35 -10.57
CA VAL A 25 -1.40 1.09 -9.34
C VAL A 25 -2.70 1.79 -8.94
N VAL A 26 -3.31 1.38 -7.83
CA VAL A 26 -4.47 2.06 -7.25
C VAL A 26 -3.95 3.12 -6.29
N ARG A 27 -4.18 4.40 -6.60
CA ARG A 27 -3.87 5.52 -5.72
C ARG A 27 -5.07 5.76 -4.80
N ALA A 28 -4.91 5.51 -3.50
CA ALA A 28 -5.94 5.84 -2.53
C ALA A 28 -6.10 7.38 -2.45
N SER A 29 -7.29 7.87 -2.76
CA SER A 29 -7.65 9.29 -2.65
C SER A 29 -7.47 9.78 -1.21
N GLY A 30 -6.53 10.71 -1.01
CA GLY A 30 -6.08 11.18 0.30
C GLY A 30 -7.13 12.02 1.01
N GLN A 31 -7.87 11.41 1.95
CA GLN A 31 -8.62 12.19 2.96
C GLN A 31 -7.65 12.81 3.98
N PRO A 32 -7.96 13.97 4.58
CA PRO A 32 -7.18 14.52 5.70
C PRO A 32 -7.07 13.53 6.87
N ALA A 33 -5.92 13.48 7.57
CA ALA A 33 -5.73 12.59 8.72
C ALA A 33 -6.67 12.92 9.90
N VAL A 34 -7.01 14.21 10.08
CA VAL A 34 -7.94 14.68 11.11
C VAL A 34 -9.34 14.11 10.88
N ASP A 35 -9.79 14.04 9.62
CA ASP A 35 -11.09 13.47 9.27
C ASP A 35 -11.15 11.97 9.52
N LEU A 36 -10.03 11.25 9.34
CA LEU A 36 -10.00 9.81 9.62
C LEU A 36 -10.02 9.51 11.13
N THR A 37 -9.31 10.28 11.95
CA THR A 37 -9.34 10.08 13.41
C THR A 37 -10.75 10.26 13.97
N LYS A 38 -11.49 11.27 13.47
CA LYS A 38 -12.90 11.45 13.84
C LYS A 38 -13.76 10.27 13.39
N LYS A 39 -13.56 9.79 12.15
CA LYS A 39 -14.27 8.60 11.64
C LYS A 39 -14.00 7.34 12.47
N VAL A 40 -12.78 7.13 12.96
CA VAL A 40 -12.48 6.02 13.89
C VAL A 40 -13.29 6.16 15.17
N GLN A 41 -13.35 7.36 15.76
CA GLN A 41 -14.12 7.59 16.99
C GLN A 41 -15.63 7.37 16.80
N ASP A 42 -16.16 7.79 15.66
CA ASP A 42 -17.57 7.56 15.32
C ASP A 42 -17.82 6.06 15.08
N ALA A 43 -16.94 5.37 14.35
CA ALA A 43 -17.04 3.93 14.11
C ALA A 43 -16.91 3.08 15.39
N VAL A 44 -16.12 3.52 16.38
CA VAL A 44 -16.07 2.85 17.69
C VAL A 44 -17.42 2.92 18.40
N LYS A 45 -18.09 4.07 18.38
CA LYS A 45 -19.43 4.21 18.96
C LYS A 45 -20.43 3.33 18.22
N ASP A 46 -20.37 3.32 16.89
CA ASP A 46 -21.23 2.47 16.07
C ASP A 46 -21.00 0.99 16.36
N ALA A 47 -19.75 0.57 16.57
CA ALA A 47 -19.41 -0.80 16.97
C ALA A 47 -19.93 -1.14 18.37
N GLU A 48 -19.79 -0.24 19.35
CA GLU A 48 -20.36 -0.41 20.69
C GLU A 48 -21.90 -0.58 20.62
N GLU A 49 -22.57 0.24 19.81
CA GLU A 49 -24.01 0.15 19.61
C GLU A 49 -24.43 -1.14 18.88
N ALA A 50 -23.68 -1.55 17.85
CA ALA A 50 -23.91 -2.79 17.10
C ALA A 50 -23.75 -4.01 18.01
N CYS A 51 -22.77 -4.00 18.92
CA CYS A 51 -22.59 -5.05 19.91
C CYS A 51 -23.67 -5.06 20.99
N ALA A 52 -24.20 -3.90 21.37
CA ALA A 52 -25.25 -3.79 22.39
C ALA A 52 -26.65 -4.19 21.87
N LYS A 53 -26.95 -3.89 20.59
CA LYS A 53 -28.30 -4.04 19.99
C LYS A 53 -28.40 -5.16 18.96
N GLY A 54 -27.27 -5.57 18.36
CA GLY A 54 -27.22 -6.49 17.23
C GLY A 54 -26.81 -7.92 17.60
N THR A 55 -26.51 -8.72 16.60
CA THR A 55 -25.97 -10.07 16.79
C THR A 55 -24.46 -10.04 17.02
N SER A 56 -23.89 -11.14 17.51
CA SER A 56 -22.43 -11.28 17.62
C SER A 56 -21.72 -11.13 16.26
N GLN A 57 -22.40 -11.42 15.15
CA GLN A 57 -21.84 -11.25 13.81
C GLN A 57 -21.82 -9.78 13.41
N ASP A 58 -22.88 -9.02 13.70
CA ASP A 58 -22.94 -7.58 13.43
C ASP A 58 -21.90 -6.83 14.26
N CYS A 59 -21.71 -7.25 15.52
CA CYS A 59 -20.65 -6.75 16.40
C CYS A 59 -19.25 -6.98 15.79
N ALA A 60 -18.96 -8.19 15.30
CA ALA A 60 -17.68 -8.50 14.68
C ALA A 60 -17.44 -7.65 13.43
N VAL A 61 -18.43 -7.56 12.53
CA VAL A 61 -18.33 -6.75 11.30
C VAL A 61 -18.10 -5.27 11.62
N ALA A 62 -18.76 -4.74 12.66
CA ALA A 62 -18.55 -3.36 13.05
C ALA A 62 -17.13 -3.12 13.57
N TRP A 63 -16.57 -4.04 14.36
CA TRP A 63 -15.18 -3.97 14.80
C TRP A 63 -14.17 -4.13 13.65
N ASP A 64 -14.46 -4.94 12.63
CA ASP A 64 -13.63 -5.03 11.42
C ASP A 64 -13.50 -3.66 10.74
N THR A 65 -14.59 -2.86 10.71
CA THR A 65 -14.51 -1.51 10.14
C THR A 65 -13.65 -0.55 10.97
N VAL A 66 -13.66 -0.68 12.30
CA VAL A 66 -12.79 0.09 13.20
C VAL A 66 -11.33 -0.27 12.98
N GLU A 67 -11.03 -1.56 12.79
CA GLU A 67 -9.68 -2.05 12.50
C GLU A 67 -9.14 -1.43 11.20
N GLU A 68 -9.92 -1.51 10.12
CA GLU A 68 -9.54 -0.94 8.82
C GLU A 68 -9.31 0.57 8.86
N LEU A 69 -10.21 1.32 9.53
CA LEU A 69 -10.06 2.77 9.68
C LEU A 69 -8.83 3.13 10.54
N SER A 70 -8.56 2.36 11.59
CA SER A 70 -7.40 2.58 12.46
C SER A 70 -6.08 2.27 11.75
N ALA A 71 -6.07 1.24 10.91
CA ALA A 71 -4.94 0.93 10.03
C ALA A 71 -4.68 2.09 9.05
N ALA A 72 -5.72 2.63 8.43
CA ALA A 72 -5.60 3.77 7.52
C ALA A 72 -5.07 5.04 8.23
N VAL A 73 -5.48 5.29 9.48
CA VAL A 73 -4.93 6.40 10.29
C VAL A 73 -3.44 6.17 10.56
N SER A 74 -3.07 4.96 11.00
CA SER A 74 -1.69 4.62 11.34
C SER A 74 -0.77 4.75 10.13
N HIS A 75 -1.18 4.22 8.97
CA HIS A 75 -0.44 4.35 7.71
C HIS A 75 -0.20 5.81 7.33
N LYS A 76 -1.19 6.70 7.51
CA LYS A 76 -0.98 8.14 7.26
C LYS A 76 -0.01 8.77 8.24
N LYS A 77 -0.06 8.40 9.52
CA LYS A 77 0.88 8.90 10.53
C LYS A 77 2.30 8.45 10.22
N ASP A 78 2.49 7.22 9.77
CA ASP A 78 3.81 6.72 9.41
C ASP A 78 4.34 7.38 8.12
N ALA A 79 3.48 7.64 7.14
CA ALA A 79 3.85 8.44 5.96
C ALA A 79 4.30 9.86 6.35
N VAL A 80 3.64 10.49 7.32
CA VAL A 80 4.03 11.82 7.85
C VAL A 80 5.36 11.75 8.60
N LYS A 81 5.60 10.72 9.41
CA LYS A 81 6.88 10.55 10.11
C LYS A 81 8.04 10.25 9.16
N ALA A 82 7.77 9.55 8.06
CA ALA A 82 8.77 9.20 7.06
C ALA A 82 9.17 10.42 6.20
N ASP A 83 8.36 11.48 6.18
CA ASP A 83 8.70 12.74 5.55
C ASP A 83 9.69 13.52 6.44
N VAL A 84 10.98 13.41 6.10
CA VAL A 84 12.08 14.03 6.84
C VAL A 84 11.92 15.55 6.94
N THR A 85 11.22 16.18 5.98
CA THR A 85 10.96 17.63 5.98
C THR A 85 10.01 18.09 7.08
N LEU A 86 9.20 17.18 7.61
CA LEU A 86 8.28 17.44 8.71
C LEU A 86 8.94 17.18 10.06
N SER A 87 9.96 16.33 10.11
CA SER A 87 10.71 16.04 11.33
C SER A 87 11.89 16.97 11.56
N ASP A 88 12.60 17.36 10.49
CA ASP A 88 13.76 18.23 10.55
C ASP A 88 13.49 19.54 9.78
N PRO A 89 13.36 20.67 10.47
CA PRO A 89 13.24 21.98 9.84
C PRO A 89 14.40 22.32 8.89
N LEU A 90 15.61 21.81 9.14
CA LEU A 90 16.77 22.04 8.29
C LEU A 90 16.60 21.38 6.92
N GLU A 91 16.06 20.16 6.86
CA GLU A 91 15.83 19.48 5.58
C GLU A 91 14.81 20.20 4.69
N LYS A 92 13.78 20.79 5.31
CA LYS A 92 12.86 21.65 4.58
C LYS A 92 13.58 22.86 3.99
N PHE A 93 14.48 23.49 4.75
CA PHE A 93 15.27 24.63 4.29
C PHE A 93 16.24 24.23 3.16
N CYS A 94 16.92 23.09 3.30
CA CYS A 94 17.87 22.60 2.32
C CYS A 94 17.22 22.16 0.99
N GLN A 95 15.95 21.76 1.00
CA GLN A 95 15.18 21.56 -0.25
C GLN A 95 14.96 22.84 -1.04
N ASP A 96 14.71 23.96 -0.35
CA ASP A 96 14.43 25.25 -0.98
C ASP A 96 15.74 26.02 -1.31
N ALA A 97 16.83 25.76 -0.57
CA ALA A 97 18.13 26.41 -0.71
C ALA A 97 19.30 25.40 -0.63
N PRO A 98 19.49 24.53 -1.64
CA PRO A 98 20.52 23.49 -1.61
C PRO A 98 21.95 24.03 -1.60
N ASP A 99 22.17 25.25 -2.11
CA ASP A 99 23.47 25.91 -2.15
C ASP A 99 23.83 26.67 -0.87
N ALA A 100 22.91 26.74 0.11
CA ALA A 100 23.19 27.38 1.39
C ALA A 100 24.36 26.70 2.10
N ASP A 101 25.12 27.47 2.87
CA ASP A 101 26.30 26.97 3.59
C ASP A 101 25.97 25.80 4.53
N GLU A 102 24.73 25.75 5.03
CA GLU A 102 24.20 24.71 5.92
C GLU A 102 23.77 23.42 5.19
N CYS A 103 23.63 23.47 3.86
CA CYS A 103 22.98 22.43 3.04
C CYS A 103 23.89 21.83 1.96
N ARG A 104 25.07 22.41 1.77
CA ARG A 104 26.02 22.01 0.75
C ARG A 104 26.70 20.68 1.10
N VAL A 105 26.25 19.60 0.46
CA VAL A 105 26.85 18.27 0.57
C VAL A 105 27.78 18.02 -0.63
N TYR A 106 29.01 17.56 -0.35
CA TYR A 106 29.97 17.15 -1.38
C TYR A 106 30.00 15.63 -1.46
N GLU A 107 29.96 15.08 -2.68
CA GLU A 107 30.22 13.66 -2.92
C GLU A 107 31.74 13.44 -2.89
N ASP A 108 32.22 12.54 -2.02
CA ASP A 108 33.65 12.16 -1.91
C ASP A 108 34.16 11.35 -3.11
#